data_AF-A0A916N545-F1
#
_entry.id   AF-A0A916N545-F1
#
_cell.length_a   1.000
_cell.length_b   1.000
_cell.length_c   1.000
_cell.angle_alpha   90.00
_cell.angle_beta   90.00
_cell.angle_gamma   90.00
#
_symmetry.space_group_name_H-M   'P 1'
#
loop_
_entity.id
_entity.type
_entity.pdbx_description
1 polymer ?
#
loop_
_entity_poly.entity_id
_entity_poly.type
_entity_poly.pdbx_seq_one_letter_code
_entity_poly.pdbx_strand_id
1 'polypeptide(L)'
;MSPDPSDAPVDMAPRAAHMADTADPPSTPKNTRAVAARRKPLAHDPTAPGTTADSGFDPHVPDIDYGVLDSLVGYAIRRAQIRIYEDFVASLAQWQITPPRFSALVIVSRNPQLKLTDLARILGIARSGAVLLVDALEEMNLVARRPAPGDRRAYSLVLTPTGKRTLAAAKQAVIAHDAHVASALTAPEQATLKALLGRLAPPRAQ
;
A
#
# COMPACT_ATOMS: atom_id res chain seq x y z
N MET A 1 -12.86 56.14 -46.95
CA MET A 1 -12.46 55.14 -47.95
C MET A 1 -12.21 53.84 -47.18
N SER A 2 -13.17 52.94 -47.18
CA SER A 2 -13.01 51.52 -46.77
C SER A 2 -13.12 50.66 -48.04
N PRO A 3 -12.60 49.43 -48.05
CA PRO A 3 -13.45 48.32 -47.59
C PRO A 3 -12.75 47.25 -46.72
N ASP A 4 -13.63 46.36 -46.26
CA ASP A 4 -13.65 45.27 -45.28
C ASP A 4 -12.89 43.97 -45.71
N PRO A 5 -12.74 42.96 -44.81
CA PRO A 5 -12.03 41.70 -44.99
C PRO A 5 -12.93 40.53 -45.40
N SER A 6 -12.41 39.56 -46.15
CA SER A 6 -12.87 38.16 -46.21
C SER A 6 -11.94 37.37 -47.12
N ASP A 7 -11.27 36.35 -46.59
CA ASP A 7 -11.24 34.99 -47.14
C ASP A 7 -10.21 34.12 -46.40
N ALA A 8 -10.72 33.34 -45.45
CA ALA A 8 -10.29 31.95 -45.27
C ALA A 8 -11.22 31.08 -46.16
N PRO A 9 -11.00 29.76 -46.38
CA PRO A 9 -9.92 28.87 -45.95
C PRO A 9 -9.33 28.02 -47.11
N VAL A 10 -8.28 27.23 -46.86
CA VAL A 10 -8.00 26.03 -47.68
C VAL A 10 -7.90 24.82 -46.75
N ASP A 11 -8.99 24.07 -46.76
CA ASP A 11 -9.11 22.69 -46.30
C ASP A 11 -8.64 21.76 -47.44
N MET A 12 -7.80 20.77 -47.13
CA MET A 12 -7.59 19.58 -47.98
C MET A 12 -6.93 18.44 -47.18
N ALA A 13 -7.76 17.69 -46.47
CA ALA A 13 -7.76 16.22 -46.59
C ALA A 13 -8.98 15.86 -47.51
N PRO A 14 -9.21 14.62 -48.02
CA PRO A 14 -8.69 13.31 -47.59
C PRO A 14 -8.47 12.25 -48.71
N ARG A 15 -8.21 10.99 -48.28
CA ARG A 15 -8.60 9.66 -48.85
C ARG A 15 -7.48 8.65 -49.24
N ALA A 16 -7.43 7.64 -48.37
CA ALA A 16 -7.19 6.19 -48.53
C ALA A 16 -7.25 5.55 -49.93
N ALA A 17 -6.39 4.55 -50.18
CA ALA A 17 -6.74 3.11 -50.23
C ALA A 17 -5.58 2.17 -50.66
N HIS A 18 -5.41 1.09 -49.89
CA HIS A 18 -5.17 -0.33 -50.27
C HIS A 18 -3.98 -0.83 -51.14
N MET A 19 -3.27 -1.82 -50.54
CA MET A 19 -2.79 -3.15 -51.05
C MET A 19 -1.37 -3.41 -50.51
N ALA A 20 -1.21 -4.20 -49.44
CA ALA A 20 -1.13 -5.68 -49.39
C ALA A 20 0.20 -6.22 -49.97
N ASP A 21 1.10 -6.72 -49.11
CA ASP A 21 1.50 -8.13 -49.15
C ASP A 21 2.25 -8.60 -47.88
N THR A 22 2.01 -9.88 -47.62
CA THR A 22 2.41 -10.89 -46.63
C THR A 22 3.81 -10.88 -45.99
N ALA A 23 3.85 -11.20 -44.68
CA ALA A 23 4.67 -12.28 -44.11
C ALA A 23 4.22 -12.64 -42.67
N ASP A 24 4.01 -13.93 -42.43
CA ASP A 24 3.42 -14.59 -41.26
C ASP A 24 4.14 -14.40 -39.90
N PRO A 25 3.42 -14.56 -38.77
CA PRO A 25 3.99 -14.67 -37.43
C PRO A 25 4.46 -16.11 -37.10
N PRO A 26 5.50 -16.32 -36.27
CA PRO A 26 5.86 -17.65 -35.81
C PRO A 26 4.89 -18.15 -34.73
N SER A 27 3.99 -19.02 -35.16
CA SER A 27 3.55 -20.29 -34.58
C SER A 27 3.70 -20.51 -33.06
N THR A 28 2.54 -20.53 -32.40
CA THR A 28 2.29 -21.24 -31.13
C THR A 28 2.37 -22.75 -31.34
N PRO A 29 3.03 -23.54 -30.49
CA PRO A 29 2.82 -24.98 -30.49
C PRO A 29 1.52 -25.31 -29.74
N LYS A 30 0.53 -25.80 -30.50
CA LYS A 30 -0.55 -26.65 -29.98
C LYS A 30 0.04 -28.03 -29.71
N ASN A 31 -0.03 -28.52 -28.47
CA ASN A 31 0.02 -29.95 -28.19
C ASN A 31 -0.94 -30.23 -27.02
N THR A 32 -2.16 -30.64 -27.33
CA THR A 32 -2.65 -32.04 -27.38
C THR A 32 -2.86 -32.63 -26.00
N ARG A 33 -4.15 -32.77 -25.69
CA ARG A 33 -4.78 -33.44 -24.56
C ARG A 33 -4.53 -34.96 -24.66
N ALA A 34 -3.85 -35.54 -23.67
CA ALA A 34 -3.85 -36.96 -23.23
C ALA A 34 -2.72 -37.06 -22.18
N VAL A 35 -2.76 -37.72 -21.01
CA VAL A 35 -3.51 -38.85 -20.48
C VAL A 35 -3.51 -38.68 -18.95
N ALA A 36 -4.60 -39.07 -18.31
CA ALA A 36 -4.69 -39.25 -16.87
C ALA A 36 -3.61 -40.24 -16.37
N ALA A 37 -2.64 -39.74 -15.61
CA ALA A 37 -1.87 -40.56 -14.68
C ALA A 37 -2.33 -40.17 -13.27
N ARG A 38 -3.19 -41.02 -12.68
CA ARG A 38 -3.47 -41.03 -11.25
C ARG A 38 -2.14 -41.21 -10.51
N ARG A 39 -1.52 -40.11 -10.09
CA ARG A 39 -0.50 -40.17 -9.04
C ARG A 39 -1.24 -40.32 -7.72
N LYS A 40 -1.08 -41.49 -7.12
CA LYS A 40 -1.46 -41.79 -5.74
C LYS A 40 -0.97 -40.63 -4.86
N PRO A 41 -1.80 -40.01 -4.01
CA PRO A 41 -1.28 -39.07 -3.02
C PRO A 41 -0.21 -39.82 -2.22
N LEU A 42 0.98 -39.24 -2.07
CA LEU A 42 1.90 -39.73 -1.06
C LEU A 42 1.11 -39.72 0.25
N ALA A 43 1.01 -40.89 0.88
CA ALA A 43 0.37 -41.03 2.17
C ALA A 43 0.99 -40.01 3.12
N HIS A 44 0.16 -39.12 3.66
CA HIS A 44 0.53 -38.33 4.81
C HIS A 44 0.84 -39.33 5.92
N ASP A 45 2.11 -39.42 6.31
CA ASP A 45 2.51 -40.19 7.47
C ASP A 45 1.82 -39.56 8.69
N PRO A 46 0.93 -40.28 9.41
CA PRO A 46 0.20 -39.74 10.55
C PRO A 46 1.03 -39.78 11.84
N THR A 47 2.34 -40.09 11.77
CA THR A 47 3.24 -40.15 12.93
C THR A 47 4.24 -39.00 13.04
N ALA A 48 3.83 -37.80 12.62
CA ALA A 48 4.43 -36.58 13.19
C ALA A 48 3.76 -36.31 14.55
N PRO A 49 4.52 -36.25 15.67
CA PRO A 49 3.94 -36.02 16.98
C PRO A 49 3.17 -34.70 16.99
N GLY A 50 1.93 -34.79 17.46
CA GLY A 50 0.95 -33.72 17.44
C GLY A 50 1.49 -32.42 18.03
N THR A 51 1.50 -31.38 17.20
CA THR A 51 1.43 -30.00 17.70
C THR A 51 -0.05 -29.68 17.83
N THR A 52 -0.66 -30.12 18.92
CA THR A 52 -1.97 -29.63 19.34
C THR A 52 -1.82 -28.16 19.72
N ALA A 53 -2.36 -27.30 18.84
CA ALA A 53 -3.04 -26.03 19.08
C ALA A 53 -2.59 -25.16 20.27
N ASP A 54 -2.18 -23.93 19.97
CA ASP A 54 -2.98 -22.76 20.35
C ASP A 54 -2.82 -21.62 19.30
N SER A 55 -3.86 -21.49 18.47
CA SER A 55 -4.27 -20.38 17.60
C SER A 55 -3.22 -19.43 16.98
N GLY A 56 -2.27 -19.99 16.21
CA GLY A 56 -1.44 -19.22 15.30
C GLY A 56 -2.20 -18.70 14.06
N PHE A 57 -1.75 -17.58 13.48
CA PHE A 57 -2.16 -17.15 12.14
C PHE A 57 -1.70 -18.22 11.14
N ASP A 58 -2.63 -19.06 10.69
CA ASP A 58 -2.42 -19.96 9.56
C ASP A 58 -2.94 -19.28 8.27
N PRO A 59 -2.04 -18.77 7.41
CA PRO A 59 -2.42 -18.12 6.17
C PRO A 59 -2.86 -19.09 5.05
N HIS A 60 -2.89 -20.39 5.30
CA HIS A 60 -3.14 -21.37 4.25
C HIS A 60 -4.62 -21.47 3.89
N VAL A 61 -4.89 -21.46 2.58
CA VAL A 61 -6.18 -21.90 2.05
C VAL A 61 -6.16 -23.43 1.99
N PRO A 62 -7.24 -24.11 2.44
CA PRO A 62 -7.32 -25.57 2.35
C PRO A 62 -7.06 -26.07 0.92
N ASP A 63 -6.43 -27.25 0.84
CA ASP A 63 -6.16 -27.98 -0.41
C ASP A 63 -5.20 -27.29 -1.40
N ILE A 64 -4.40 -26.32 -0.94
CA ILE A 64 -3.36 -25.67 -1.74
C ILE A 64 -1.96 -26.05 -1.22
N ASP A 65 -1.09 -26.52 -2.11
CA ASP A 65 0.34 -26.73 -1.84
C ASP A 65 1.11 -25.44 -2.15
N TYR A 66 1.71 -24.85 -1.12
CA TYR A 66 2.47 -23.60 -1.21
C TYR A 66 3.98 -23.84 -1.46
N GLY A 67 4.45 -25.09 -1.38
CA GLY A 67 5.81 -25.50 -1.70
C GLY A 67 6.87 -24.73 -0.91
N VAL A 68 7.81 -24.12 -1.64
CA VAL A 68 8.94 -23.38 -1.01
C VAL A 68 8.47 -22.22 -0.12
N LEU A 69 7.28 -21.65 -0.38
CA LEU A 69 6.78 -20.46 0.31
C LEU A 69 6.64 -20.69 1.84
N ASP A 70 6.34 -21.92 2.27
CA ASP A 70 6.14 -22.26 3.69
C ASP A 70 7.43 -22.18 4.50
N SER A 71 8.57 -22.33 3.82
CA SER A 71 9.90 -22.22 4.44
C SER A 71 10.45 -20.80 4.47
N LEU A 72 9.85 -19.86 3.73
CA LEU A 72 10.40 -18.52 3.54
C LEU A 72 9.93 -17.56 4.62
N VAL A 73 10.84 -17.18 5.53
CA VAL A 73 10.59 -16.16 6.57
C VAL A 73 10.05 -14.85 5.99
N GLY A 74 10.62 -14.38 4.87
CA GLY A 74 10.16 -13.16 4.21
C GLY A 74 8.72 -13.24 3.71
N TYR A 75 8.28 -14.42 3.27
CA TYR A 75 6.90 -14.65 2.84
C TYR A 75 5.94 -14.64 4.04
N ALA A 76 6.30 -15.32 5.13
CA ALA A 76 5.53 -15.31 6.37
C ALA A 76 5.33 -13.87 6.91
N ILE A 77 6.40 -13.06 6.94
CA ILE A 77 6.32 -11.64 7.35
C ILE A 77 5.37 -10.87 6.43
N ARG A 78 5.46 -11.07 5.11
CA ARG A 78 4.57 -10.37 4.17
C ARG A 78 3.10 -10.75 4.37
N ARG A 79 2.80 -12.03 4.60
CA ARG A 79 1.41 -12.50 4.86
C ARG A 79 0.85 -11.92 6.15
N ALA A 80 1.64 -11.93 7.22
CA ALA A 80 1.26 -11.28 8.48
C ALA A 80 1.03 -9.77 8.29
N GLN A 81 1.95 -9.08 7.59
CA GLN A 81 1.83 -7.65 7.31
C GLN A 81 0.56 -7.32 6.52
N ILE A 82 0.20 -8.10 5.50
CA ILE A 82 -1.04 -7.88 4.73
C ILE A 82 -2.26 -7.96 5.65
N ARG A 83 -2.37 -9.00 6.47
CA ARG A 83 -3.53 -9.19 7.36
C ARG A 83 -3.65 -8.08 8.39
N ILE A 84 -2.53 -7.68 8.99
CA ILE A 84 -2.48 -6.58 9.96
C ILE A 84 -2.89 -5.27 9.27
N TYR A 85 -2.42 -5.02 8.04
CA TYR A 85 -2.76 -3.84 7.27
C TYR A 85 -4.26 -3.77 6.92
N GLU A 86 -4.88 -4.89 6.54
CA GLU A 86 -6.32 -4.97 6.28
C GLU A 86 -7.14 -4.60 7.51
N ASP A 87 -6.77 -5.13 8.67
CA ASP A 87 -7.46 -4.82 9.94
C ASP A 87 -7.28 -3.35 10.36
N PHE A 88 -6.10 -2.78 10.12
CA PHE A 88 -5.86 -1.34 10.31
C PHE A 88 -6.79 -0.51 9.42
N VAL A 89 -6.87 -0.85 8.12
CA VAL A 89 -7.73 -0.14 7.17
C VAL A 89 -9.20 -0.24 7.59
N ALA A 90 -9.64 -1.43 8.01
CA ALA A 90 -11.00 -1.63 8.53
C ALA A 90 -11.27 -0.76 9.78
N SER A 91 -10.32 -0.70 10.71
CA SER A 91 -10.41 0.06 11.96
C SER A 91 -10.56 1.58 11.73
N LEU A 92 -10.03 2.09 10.61
CA LEU A 92 -10.08 3.51 10.25
C LEU A 92 -11.04 3.84 9.10
N ALA A 93 -11.80 2.87 8.61
CA ALA A 93 -12.66 3.01 7.43
C ALA A 93 -13.68 4.16 7.57
N GLN A 94 -14.23 4.35 8.77
CA GLN A 94 -15.21 5.41 9.06
C GLN A 94 -14.67 6.83 8.82
N TRP A 95 -13.35 7.03 8.88
CA TRP A 95 -12.69 8.31 8.59
C TRP A 95 -12.03 8.34 7.23
N GLN A 96 -12.10 7.25 6.44
CA GLN A 96 -11.39 7.09 5.17
C GLN A 96 -9.87 7.32 5.29
N ILE A 97 -9.30 6.99 6.45
CA ILE A 97 -7.87 7.16 6.72
C ILE A 97 -7.15 5.85 6.42
N THR A 98 -6.18 5.93 5.51
CA THR A 98 -5.24 4.85 5.22
C THR A 98 -3.99 4.95 6.12
N PRO A 99 -3.16 3.90 6.25
CA PRO A 99 -1.93 3.97 7.05
C PRO A 99 -1.00 5.13 6.71
N PRO A 100 -0.71 5.45 5.43
CA PRO A 100 0.12 6.62 5.10
C PRO A 100 -0.52 7.94 5.54
N ARG A 101 -1.85 8.08 5.43
CA ARG A 101 -2.60 9.25 5.90
C ARG A 101 -2.54 9.38 7.42
N PHE A 102 -2.70 8.28 8.14
CA PHE A 102 -2.57 8.26 9.59
C PHE A 102 -1.17 8.69 10.04
N SER A 103 -0.11 8.11 9.45
CA SER A 103 1.27 8.48 9.74
C SER A 103 1.51 9.97 9.49
N ALA A 104 1.05 10.50 8.35
CA ALA A 104 1.18 11.92 8.04
C ALA A 104 0.48 12.81 9.07
N LEU A 105 -0.76 12.49 9.46
CA LEU A 105 -1.50 13.23 10.49
C LEU A 105 -0.78 13.22 11.84
N VAL A 106 -0.25 12.08 12.27
CA VAL A 106 0.55 11.97 13.50
C VAL A 106 1.77 12.87 13.44
N ILE A 107 2.55 12.81 12.36
CA ILE A 107 3.78 13.61 12.21
C ILE A 107 3.44 15.11 12.18
N VAL A 108 2.48 15.54 11.35
CA VAL A 108 2.05 16.94 11.28
C VAL A 108 1.52 17.43 12.63
N SER A 109 0.82 16.60 13.39
CA SER A 109 0.31 16.97 14.72
C SER A 109 1.40 17.28 15.74
N ARG A 110 2.57 16.63 15.61
CA ARG A 110 3.70 16.76 16.55
C ARG A 110 4.72 17.79 16.11
N ASN A 111 4.66 18.24 14.85
CA ASN A 111 5.65 19.12 14.25
C ASN A 111 4.94 20.32 13.59
N PRO A 112 4.56 21.35 14.37
CA PRO A 112 4.03 22.58 13.80
C PRO A 112 5.03 23.13 12.78
N GLN A 113 4.53 23.58 11.63
CA GLN A 113 5.36 24.15 10.55
C GLN A 113 6.21 23.15 9.75
N LEU A 114 5.89 21.85 9.84
CA LEU A 114 6.54 20.83 9.02
C LEU A 114 6.40 21.14 7.52
N LYS A 115 7.52 21.15 6.80
CA LYS A 115 7.53 21.32 5.34
C LYS A 115 7.18 20.00 4.66
N LEU A 116 6.57 20.10 3.47
CA LEU A 116 6.24 18.94 2.64
C LEU A 116 7.46 18.05 2.33
N THR A 117 8.62 18.66 2.05
CA THR A 117 9.87 17.95 1.76
C THR A 117 10.35 17.12 2.94
N ASP A 118 10.12 17.60 4.16
CA ASP A 118 10.48 16.87 5.37
C ASP A 118 9.51 15.74 5.62
N LEU A 119 8.21 15.96 5.41
CA LEU A 119 7.20 14.89 5.47
C LEU A 119 7.51 13.75 4.48
N ALA A 120 7.87 14.09 3.23
CA ALA A 120 8.23 13.11 2.21
C ALA A 120 9.44 12.25 2.66
N ARG A 121 10.47 12.90 3.22
CA ARG A 121 11.66 12.22 3.75
C ARG A 121 11.32 11.30 4.92
N ILE A 122 10.52 11.77 5.86
CA ILE A 122 10.11 10.99 7.05
C ILE A 122 9.29 9.77 6.65
N LEU A 123 8.38 9.91 5.68
CA LEU A 123 7.55 8.81 5.20
C LEU A 123 8.28 7.90 4.19
N GLY A 124 9.48 8.26 3.75
CA GLY A 124 10.24 7.49 2.75
C GLY A 124 9.57 7.44 1.38
N ILE A 125 8.78 8.46 1.01
CA ILE A 125 8.07 8.54 -0.26
C ILE A 125 8.62 9.65 -1.15
N ALA A 126 8.43 9.52 -2.47
CA ALA A 126 8.76 10.57 -3.41
C ALA A 126 7.95 11.85 -3.10
N ARG A 127 8.53 13.02 -3.43
CA ARG A 127 7.88 14.32 -3.22
C ARG A 127 6.49 14.39 -3.88
N SER A 128 6.35 13.86 -5.10
CA SER A 128 5.05 13.79 -5.79
C SER A 128 4.02 12.97 -5.01
N GLY A 129 4.43 11.84 -4.42
CA GLY A 129 3.57 11.05 -3.54
C GLY A 129 3.15 11.81 -2.28
N ALA A 130 4.07 12.58 -1.69
CA ALA A 130 3.73 13.44 -0.55
C ALA A 130 2.76 14.57 -0.92
N VAL A 131 2.87 15.15 -2.12
CA VAL A 131 1.90 16.14 -2.63
C VAL A 131 0.50 15.52 -2.66
N LEU A 132 0.33 14.39 -3.36
CA LEU A 132 -0.95 13.69 -3.47
C LEU A 132 -1.53 13.30 -2.11
N LEU A 133 -0.67 12.87 -1.18
CA LEU A 133 -1.07 12.52 0.17
C LEU A 133 -1.62 13.74 0.93
N VAL A 134 -0.94 14.89 0.84
CA VAL A 134 -1.39 16.12 1.51
C VAL A 134 -2.63 16.68 0.83
N ASP A 135 -2.72 16.66 -0.50
CA ASP A 135 -3.91 17.11 -1.24
C ASP A 135 -5.16 16.35 -0.77
N ALA A 136 -5.08 15.02 -0.69
CA ALA A 136 -6.18 14.20 -0.18
C ALA A 136 -6.54 14.56 1.28
N LEU A 137 -5.55 14.87 2.13
CA LEU A 137 -5.80 15.28 3.52
C LEU A 137 -6.40 16.69 3.64
N GLU A 138 -6.09 17.59 2.71
CA GLU A 138 -6.72 18.91 2.62
C GLU A 138 -8.16 18.81 2.10
N GLU A 139 -8.41 17.99 1.08
CA GLU A 139 -9.76 17.70 0.56
C GLU A 139 -10.68 17.13 1.66
N MET A 140 -10.12 16.31 2.55
CA MET A 140 -10.82 15.79 3.73
C MET A 140 -10.94 16.81 4.88
N ASN A 141 -10.47 18.04 4.70
CA ASN A 141 -10.41 19.10 5.72
C ASN A 141 -9.67 18.67 7.01
N LEU A 142 -8.63 17.83 6.89
CA LEU A 142 -7.84 17.36 8.04
C LEU A 142 -6.53 18.14 8.19
N VAL A 143 -5.93 18.52 7.06
CA VAL A 143 -4.69 19.31 6.99
C VAL A 143 -5.00 20.64 6.29
N ALA A 144 -4.19 21.65 6.58
CA ALA A 144 -4.12 22.88 5.81
C ALA A 144 -2.66 23.31 5.62
N ARG A 145 -2.38 23.86 4.44
CA ARG A 145 -1.14 24.58 4.11
C ARG A 145 -1.24 26.01 4.60
N ARG A 146 -0.24 26.45 5.35
CA ARG A 146 -0.06 27.85 5.76
C ARG A 146 1.25 28.40 5.22
N PRO A 147 1.33 29.69 4.88
CA PRO A 147 2.60 30.32 4.56
C PRO A 147 3.63 30.03 5.67
N ALA A 148 4.83 29.57 5.28
CA ALA A 148 5.89 29.36 6.24
C ALA A 148 6.41 30.72 6.76
N PRO A 149 6.71 30.84 8.07
CA PRO A 149 7.39 32.02 8.57
C PRO A 149 8.74 32.21 7.87
N GLY A 150 8.97 33.39 7.30
CA GLY A 150 10.25 33.75 6.64
C GLY A 150 10.39 33.36 5.17
N ASP A 151 9.48 32.56 4.59
CA ASP A 151 9.48 32.24 3.16
C ASP A 151 8.06 32.08 2.62
N ARG A 152 7.57 33.09 1.89
CA ARG A 152 6.23 33.11 1.28
C ARG A 152 6.07 32.09 0.15
N ARG A 153 7.17 31.53 -0.38
CA ARG A 153 7.15 30.47 -1.40
C ARG A 153 7.06 29.07 -0.79
N ALA A 154 7.29 28.95 0.53
CA ALA A 154 7.18 27.70 1.25
C ALA A 154 5.86 27.61 2.03
N TYR A 155 5.30 26.40 2.06
CA TYR A 155 4.13 26.09 2.88
C TYR A 155 4.49 25.13 4.00
N SER A 156 3.88 25.41 5.14
CA SER A 156 3.90 24.65 6.37
C SER A 156 2.61 23.87 6.52
N LEU A 157 2.70 22.60 6.90
CA LEU A 157 1.54 21.76 7.14
C LEU A 157 1.05 21.93 8.59
N VAL A 158 -0.26 22.12 8.75
CA VAL A 158 -0.91 22.18 10.07
C VAL A 158 -2.19 21.36 10.07
N LEU A 159 -2.55 20.79 11.21
CA LEU A 159 -3.87 20.19 11.37
C LEU A 159 -4.95 21.26 11.51
N THR A 160 -6.08 21.04 10.84
CA THR A 160 -7.31 21.81 11.07
C THR A 160 -7.95 21.39 12.41
N PRO A 161 -8.95 22.14 12.92
CA PRO A 161 -9.73 21.68 14.08
C PRO A 161 -10.38 20.31 13.86
N THR A 162 -10.89 20.05 12.64
CA THR A 162 -11.44 18.75 12.26
C THR A 162 -10.36 17.67 12.27
N GLY A 163 -9.20 17.95 11.67
CA GLY A 163 -8.05 17.05 11.67
C GLY A 163 -7.58 16.66 13.06
N LYS A 164 -7.57 17.61 14.01
CA LYS A 164 -7.20 17.32 15.41
C LYS A 164 -8.20 16.36 16.08
N ARG A 165 -9.51 16.58 15.91
CA ARG A 165 -10.55 15.69 16.46
C ARG A 165 -10.51 14.30 15.82
N THR A 166 -10.42 14.24 14.50
CA THR A 166 -10.32 12.99 13.74
C THR A 166 -9.08 12.20 14.16
N LEU A 167 -7.92 12.86 14.28
CA LEU A 167 -6.69 12.19 14.72
C LEU A 167 -6.80 11.67 16.16
N ALA A 168 -7.48 12.38 17.06
CA ALA A 168 -7.67 11.91 18.43
C ALA A 168 -8.47 10.59 18.45
N ALA A 169 -9.56 10.51 17.67
CA ALA A 169 -10.36 9.29 17.56
C ALA A 169 -9.61 8.16 16.83
N ALA A 170 -8.96 8.48 15.70
CA ALA A 170 -8.17 7.51 14.93
C ALA A 170 -7.03 6.90 15.76
N LYS A 171 -6.37 7.68 16.64
CA LYS A 171 -5.35 7.14 17.55
C LYS A 171 -5.91 6.07 18.49
N GLN A 172 -7.10 6.28 19.04
CA GLN A 172 -7.73 5.28 19.91
C GLN A 172 -8.07 4.01 19.13
N ALA A 173 -8.60 4.15 17.91
CA ALA A 173 -8.86 3.01 17.03
C ALA A 173 -7.58 2.24 16.67
N VAL A 174 -6.47 2.93 16.38
CA VAL A 174 -5.18 2.29 16.09
C VAL A 174 -4.60 1.59 17.33
N ILE A 175 -4.76 2.15 18.53
CA ILE A 175 -4.35 1.49 19.77
C ILE A 175 -5.17 0.22 20.02
N ALA A 176 -6.49 0.28 19.79
CA ALA A 176 -7.36 -0.88 19.92
C ALA A 176 -7.00 -1.97 18.88
N HIS A 177 -6.77 -1.58 17.63
CA HIS A 177 -6.26 -2.45 16.58
C HIS A 177 -4.94 -3.13 16.98
N ASP A 178 -3.96 -2.37 17.45
CA ASP A 178 -2.66 -2.90 17.88
C ASP A 178 -2.83 -3.92 19.02
N ALA A 179 -3.67 -3.60 20.01
CA ALA A 179 -4.00 -4.51 21.11
C ALA A 179 -4.69 -5.80 20.62
N HIS A 180 -5.63 -5.70 19.68
CA HIS A 180 -6.30 -6.87 19.10
C HIS A 180 -5.33 -7.77 18.33
N VAL A 181 -4.49 -7.20 17.47
CA VAL A 181 -3.47 -7.94 16.72
C VAL A 181 -2.48 -8.60 17.68
N ALA A 182 -2.03 -7.88 18.70
CA ALA A 182 -1.06 -8.37 19.66
C ALA A 182 -1.65 -9.39 20.65
N SER A 183 -2.97 -9.47 20.80
CA SER A 183 -3.63 -10.39 21.74
C SER A 183 -3.40 -11.86 21.44
N ALA A 184 -3.01 -12.20 20.21
CA ALA A 184 -2.61 -13.56 19.83
C ALA A 184 -1.24 -13.97 20.42
N LEU A 185 -0.51 -13.04 21.04
CA LEU A 185 0.82 -13.26 21.60
C LEU A 185 0.86 -12.81 23.06
N THR A 186 1.48 -13.63 23.90
CA THR A 186 1.84 -13.24 25.27
C THR A 186 2.86 -12.09 25.27
N ALA A 187 2.97 -11.35 26.38
CA ALA A 187 3.92 -10.24 26.47
C ALA A 187 5.39 -10.64 26.18
N PRO A 188 5.90 -11.81 26.64
CA PRO A 188 7.23 -12.29 26.26
C PRO A 188 7.39 -12.61 24.76
N GLU A 189 6.35 -13.18 24.13
CA GLU A 189 6.36 -13.46 22.68
C GLU A 189 6.37 -12.16 21.87
N GLN A 190 5.58 -11.17 22.27
CA GLN A 190 5.60 -9.84 21.66
C GLN A 190 6.98 -9.18 21.77
N ALA A 191 7.64 -9.29 22.93
CA ALA A 191 8.99 -8.75 23.12
C ALA A 191 10.01 -9.46 22.21
N THR A 192 9.93 -10.79 22.13
CA THR A 192 10.77 -11.60 21.25
C THR A 192 10.56 -11.23 19.79
N LEU A 193 9.32 -11.13 19.34
CA LEU A 193 8.97 -10.78 17.97
C LEU A 193 9.53 -9.40 17.58
N LYS A 194 9.36 -8.38 18.44
CA LYS A 194 9.92 -7.04 18.20
C LYS A 194 11.44 -7.06 18.06
N ALA A 195 12.13 -7.83 18.91
CA ALA A 195 13.58 -7.97 18.84
C ALA A 195 14.03 -8.66 17.54
N LEU A 196 13.33 -9.72 17.12
CA LEU A 196 13.63 -10.44 15.88
C LEU A 196 13.37 -9.58 14.64
N LEU A 197 12.25 -8.86 14.58
CA LEU A 197 11.94 -7.93 13.49
C LEU A 197 12.97 -6.79 13.42
N GLY A 198 13.41 -6.26 14.57
CA GLY A 198 14.46 -5.24 14.63
C GLY A 198 15.81 -5.74 14.06
N ARG A 199 16.14 -7.02 14.23
CA ARG A 199 17.34 -7.64 13.63
C ARG A 199 17.20 -7.82 12.12
N LEU A 200 15.99 -8.06 11.61
CA LEU A 200 15.73 -8.22 10.17
C LEU A 200 15.68 -6.87 9.42
N ALA A 201 15.26 -5.80 10.10
CA ALA A 201 15.13 -4.47 9.52
C ALA A 201 15.93 -3.43 10.33
N PRO A 202 17.29 -3.54 10.35
CA PRO A 202 18.11 -2.55 11.05
C PRO A 202 17.89 -1.15 10.45
N PRO A 203 18.03 -0.08 11.25
CA PRO A 203 18.00 1.28 10.72
C PRO A 203 18.99 1.39 9.56
N ARG A 204 18.57 2.00 8.44
CA ARG A 204 19.51 2.31 7.37
C ARG A 204 20.61 3.19 7.98
N ALA A 205 21.88 2.77 7.83
CA ALA A 205 23.01 3.64 8.13
C ALA A 205 22.85 4.91 7.27
N GLN A 206 22.92 6.07 7.92
CA GLN A 206 22.82 7.38 7.28
C GLN A 206 24.05 7.66 6.41
#